data_AF-A0A074J5K0-F1
#
_entry.id   AF-A0A074J5K0-F1
#
_cell.length_a   1.000
_cell.length_b   1.000
_cell.length_c   1.000
_cell.angle_alpha   90.00
_cell.angle_beta   90.00
_cell.angle_gamma   90.00
#
_symmetry.space_group_name_H-M   'P 1'
#
loop_
_entity.id
_entity.type
_entity.pdbx_description
1 polymer ?
#
loop_
_entity_poly.entity_id
_entity_poly.type
_entity_poly.pdbx_seq_one_letter_code
_entity_poly.pdbx_strand_id
1 'polypeptide(L)'
;MHHEDEAADLQVLATQFIDGFVQAADKTSYLKLAGVPFERPSATGPKSLKLVDVELKTEWQVGTASPSFGSRELSYLPFPGEMVRERTNMSLIYVSMDEKSVLDIRDFLTQRKKEIDQ
;
A
#
# COMPACT_ATOMS: atom_id res chain seq x y z
N MET A 1 -18.78 8.85 8.24
CA MET A 1 -18.57 10.24 7.76
C MET A 1 -17.10 10.63 7.86
N HIS A 2 -16.56 11.26 8.92
CA HIS A 2 -15.15 11.73 8.91
C HIS A 2 -14.06 10.68 8.57
N HIS A 3 -14.16 9.44 9.06
CA HIS A 3 -13.17 8.39 8.76
C HIS A 3 -13.30 7.82 7.34
N GLU A 4 -14.49 7.86 6.75
CA GLU A 4 -14.71 7.38 5.37
C GLU A 4 -14.13 8.36 4.37
N ASP A 5 -14.23 9.66 4.66
CA ASP A 5 -13.66 10.73 3.83
C ASP A 5 -12.12 10.65 3.83
N GLU A 6 -11.49 10.44 5.00
CA GLU A 6 -10.03 10.28 5.09
C GLU A 6 -9.52 9.04 4.33
N ALA A 7 -10.25 7.93 4.41
CA ALA A 7 -9.88 6.70 3.69
C ALA A 7 -10.03 6.87 2.18
N ALA A 8 -11.09 7.55 1.73
CA ALA A 8 -11.30 7.86 0.32
C ALA A 8 -10.21 8.81 -0.23
N ASP A 9 -9.87 9.85 0.52
CA ASP A 9 -8.78 10.76 0.18
C ASP A 9 -7.44 10.02 0.06
N LEU A 10 -7.13 9.15 1.02
CA LEU A 10 -5.90 8.35 1.01
C LEU A 10 -5.86 7.40 -0.19
N GLN A 11 -7.00 6.82 -0.55
CA GLN A 11 -7.11 5.97 -1.73
C GLN A 11 -6.80 6.77 -3.00
N VAL A 12 -7.34 7.98 -3.16
CA VAL A 12 -7.02 8.85 -4.30
C VAL A 12 -5.53 9.20 -4.35
N LEU A 13 -4.94 9.56 -3.21
CA LEU A 13 -3.49 9.83 -3.11
C LEU A 13 -2.65 8.62 -3.53
N ALA A 14 -3.00 7.43 -3.05
CA ALA A 14 -2.31 6.20 -3.39
C ALA A 14 -2.40 5.89 -4.89
N THR A 15 -3.59 6.04 -5.50
CA THR A 15 -3.76 5.87 -6.95
C THR A 15 -2.89 6.85 -7.73
N GLN A 16 -2.90 8.15 -7.39
CA GLN A 16 -2.09 9.15 -8.08
C GLN A 16 -0.58 8.92 -7.92
N PHE A 17 -0.15 8.47 -6.75
CA PHE A 17 1.25 8.10 -6.51
C PHE A 17 1.66 6.93 -7.40
N ILE A 18 0.84 5.88 -7.47
CA ILE A 18 1.10 4.69 -8.28
C ILE A 18 1.16 5.06 -9.76
N ASP A 19 0.18 5.82 -10.25
CA ASP A 19 0.13 6.27 -11.64
C ASP A 19 1.37 7.11 -12.00
N GLY A 20 1.72 8.07 -11.14
CA GLY A 20 2.91 8.90 -11.31
C GLY A 20 4.20 8.07 -11.30
N PHE A 21 4.32 7.12 -10.37
CA PHE A 21 5.47 6.21 -10.33
C PHE A 21 5.58 5.37 -11.61
N VAL A 22 4.48 4.77 -12.07
CA VAL A 22 4.44 3.95 -13.30
C VAL A 22 4.82 4.77 -14.52
N GLN A 23 4.39 6.04 -14.60
CA GLN A 23 4.68 6.92 -15.73
C GLN A 23 6.06 7.62 -15.68
N ALA A 24 6.68 7.74 -14.50
CA ALA A 24 7.94 8.47 -14.34
C ALA A 24 9.07 7.90 -15.21
N ALA A 25 9.76 8.74 -15.99
CA ALA A 25 10.91 8.31 -16.79
C ALA A 25 12.07 7.81 -15.92
N ASP A 26 12.27 8.41 -14.75
CA ASP A 26 13.22 7.98 -13.73
C ASP A 26 12.47 7.69 -12.42
N LYS A 27 12.36 6.39 -12.11
CA LYS A 27 11.67 5.90 -10.91
C LYS A 27 12.37 6.35 -9.63
N THR A 28 13.69 6.34 -9.61
CA THR A 28 14.49 6.72 -8.44
C THR A 28 14.31 8.20 -8.13
N SER A 29 14.38 9.05 -9.15
CA SER A 29 14.15 10.48 -8.99
C SER A 29 12.73 10.79 -8.55
N TYR A 30 11.72 10.08 -9.07
CA TYR A 30 10.33 10.20 -8.61
C TYR A 30 10.20 9.90 -7.11
N LEU A 31 10.75 8.78 -6.64
CA LEU A 31 10.71 8.41 -5.22
C LEU A 31 11.38 9.45 -4.32
N LYS A 32 12.53 10.01 -4.77
CA LYS A 32 13.21 11.10 -4.05
C LYS A 32 12.34 12.35 -3.96
N LEU A 33 11.73 12.77 -5.07
CA LEU A 33 10.84 13.94 -5.11
C LEU A 33 9.61 13.74 -4.22
N ALA A 34 9.09 12.53 -4.16
CA ALA A 34 7.96 12.19 -3.30
C ALA A 34 8.32 12.07 -1.80
N GLY A 35 9.62 12.19 -1.46
CA GLY A 35 10.10 12.10 -0.08
C GLY A 35 10.15 10.67 0.47
N VAL A 36 10.23 9.66 -0.40
CA VAL A 36 10.41 8.27 0.04
C VAL A 36 11.81 8.11 0.62
N PRO A 37 11.96 7.67 1.88
CA PRO A 37 13.27 7.45 2.47
C PRO A 37 13.95 6.24 1.83
N PHE A 38 15.20 6.39 1.38
CA PHE A 38 15.98 5.26 0.85
C PHE A 38 16.65 4.45 1.95
N GLU A 39 16.69 5.02 3.16
CA GLU A 39 17.14 4.38 4.38
C GLU A 39 16.15 4.63 5.50
N ARG A 40 15.87 3.60 6.30
CA ARG A 40 15.02 3.75 7.47
C ARG A 40 15.58 2.98 8.68
N PRO A 41 15.21 3.36 9.92
CA PRO A 41 15.59 2.59 11.10
C PRO A 41 15.07 1.16 11.04
N SER A 42 15.89 0.21 11.47
CA SER A 42 15.49 -1.18 11.72
C SER A 42 14.66 -1.26 13.01
N ALA A 43 13.70 -2.20 13.05
CA ALA A 43 12.96 -2.50 14.28
C ALA A 43 13.80 -3.30 15.29
N THR A 44 14.84 -3.99 14.82
CA THR A 44 15.59 -5.00 15.59
C THR A 44 17.02 -4.59 15.94
N GLY A 45 17.51 -3.43 15.47
CA GLY A 45 18.87 -3.00 15.78
C GLY A 45 19.29 -1.64 15.19
N PRO A 46 20.58 -1.30 15.35
CA PRO A 46 21.11 0.01 14.96
C PRO A 46 21.36 0.15 13.44
N LYS A 47 21.29 -0.95 12.68
CA LYS A 47 21.57 -0.94 11.24
C LYS A 47 20.37 -0.36 10.49
N SER A 48 20.62 0.53 9.52
CA SER A 48 19.55 1.03 8.65
C SER A 48 19.12 -0.04 7.64
N LEU A 49 17.82 -0.13 7.40
CA LEU A 49 17.27 -0.87 6.27
C LEU A 49 17.39 -0.01 5.02
N LYS A 50 17.78 -0.62 3.90
CA LYS A 50 17.91 0.04 2.59
C LYS A 50 16.72 -0.32 1.72
N LEU A 51 16.14 0.67 1.04
CA LEU A 51 15.13 0.43 0.01
C LEU A 51 15.79 -0.30 -1.17
N VAL A 52 15.31 -1.49 -1.49
CA VAL A 52 15.86 -2.31 -2.59
C VAL A 52 14.86 -2.53 -3.70
N ASP A 53 13.58 -2.70 -3.36
CA ASP A 53 12.52 -2.96 -4.35
C ASP A 53 11.29 -2.10 -4.10
N VAL A 54 10.55 -1.89 -5.18
CA VAL A 54 9.19 -1.36 -5.18
C VAL A 54 8.31 -2.41 -5.85
N GLU A 55 7.33 -2.92 -5.11
CA GLU A 55 6.42 -3.95 -5.58
C GLU A 55 5.07 -3.33 -5.95
N LEU A 56 4.54 -3.67 -7.13
CA LEU A 56 3.15 -3.39 -7.50
C LEU A 56 2.39 -4.71 -7.63
N LYS A 57 1.20 -4.76 -7.05
CA LYS A 57 0.30 -5.91 -7.12
C LYS A 57 -1.06 -5.46 -7.60
N THR A 58 -1.49 -6.03 -8.72
CA THR A 58 -2.85 -5.84 -9.22
C THR A 58 -3.73 -6.96 -8.72
N GLU A 59 -4.84 -6.60 -8.08
CA GLU A 59 -5.77 -7.52 -7.44
C GLU A 59 -7.20 -7.24 -7.88
N TRP A 60 -8.00 -8.31 -8.01
CA TRP A 60 -9.44 -8.22 -8.24
C TRP A 60 -10.16 -8.99 -7.15
N GLN A 61 -11.03 -8.29 -6.41
CA GLN A 61 -11.90 -8.96 -5.45
C GLN A 61 -13.16 -9.44 -6.18
N VAL A 62 -13.34 -10.77 -6.23
CA VAL A 62 -14.43 -11.40 -7.00
C VAL A 62 -15.64 -11.81 -6.12
N GLY A 63 -15.53 -11.69 -4.80
CA GLY A 63 -16.60 -12.02 -3.87
C GLY A 63 -16.17 -11.97 -2.40
N THR A 64 -17.08 -12.32 -1.51
CA THR A 64 -16.83 -12.49 -0.07
C THR A 64 -17.24 -13.88 0.39
N ALA A 65 -16.66 -14.33 1.50
CA ALA A 65 -17.08 -15.54 2.19
C ALA A 65 -17.33 -15.20 3.66
N SER A 66 -18.46 -15.63 4.20
CA SER A 66 -18.81 -15.44 5.62
C SER A 66 -19.07 -16.78 6.30
N PRO A 67 -18.66 -16.96 7.58
CA PRO A 67 -18.98 -18.16 8.34
C PRO A 67 -20.49 -18.35 8.45
N SER A 68 -20.97 -19.55 8.18
CA SER A 68 -22.37 -19.90 8.41
C SER A 68 -22.59 -20.13 9.92
N PHE A 69 -23.63 -19.50 10.48
CA PHE A 69 -23.92 -19.63 11.91
C PHE A 69 -24.29 -21.08 12.25
N GLY A 70 -23.49 -21.72 13.12
CA GLY A 70 -23.75 -23.09 13.59
C GLY A 70 -23.27 -24.22 12.66
N SER A 71 -22.55 -23.93 11.58
CA SER A 71 -21.93 -24.96 10.73
C SER A 71 -20.45 -24.65 10.43
N ARG A 72 -19.69 -25.65 10.00
CA ARG A 72 -18.27 -25.50 9.57
C ARG A 72 -18.16 -25.14 8.08
N GLU A 73 -19.21 -24.56 7.51
CA GLU A 73 -19.29 -24.20 6.09
C GLU A 73 -19.18 -22.68 5.90
N LEU A 74 -18.73 -22.28 4.71
CA LEU A 74 -18.66 -20.88 4.30
C LEU A 74 -19.78 -20.59 3.31
N SER A 75 -20.49 -19.49 3.54
CA SER A 75 -21.41 -18.92 2.54
C SER A 75 -20.61 -18.02 1.59
N TYR A 76 -20.54 -18.39 0.31
CA TYR A 76 -19.87 -17.61 -0.72
C TYR A 76 -20.84 -16.65 -1.41
N LEU A 77 -20.45 -15.38 -1.49
CA LEU A 77 -21.22 -14.29 -2.10
C LEU A 77 -20.37 -13.69 -3.24
N PRO A 78 -20.56 -14.12 -4.49
CA PRO A 78 -19.85 -13.52 -5.62
C PRO A 78 -20.30 -12.07 -5.79
N PHE A 79 -19.36 -11.21 -6.17
CA PHE A 79 -19.70 -9.85 -6.56
C PHE A 79 -20.28 -9.83 -7.97
N PRO A 80 -21.28 -8.97 -8.25
CA PRO A 80 -21.66 -8.65 -9.62
C PRO A 80 -20.43 -8.23 -10.43
N GLY A 81 -20.36 -8.61 -11.71
CA GLY A 81 -19.19 -8.32 -12.55
C GLY A 81 -18.80 -6.84 -12.58
N GLU A 82 -19.78 -5.94 -12.57
CA GLU A 82 -19.58 -4.48 -12.53
C GLU A 82 -18.95 -3.97 -11.21
N MET A 83 -19.03 -4.77 -10.14
CA MET A 83 -18.44 -4.47 -8.83
C MET A 83 -17.03 -5.05 -8.67
N VAL A 84 -16.60 -5.96 -9.56
CA VAL A 84 -15.23 -6.47 -9.58
C VAL A 84 -14.31 -5.41 -10.19
N ARG A 85 -13.66 -4.65 -9.32
CA ARG A 85 -12.74 -3.58 -9.73
C ARG A 85 -11.30 -3.99 -9.51
N GLU A 86 -10.45 -3.53 -10.42
CA GLU A 86 -9.01 -3.60 -10.29
C GLU A 86 -8.57 -2.76 -9.08
N ARG A 87 -7.70 -3.34 -8.26
CA ARG A 87 -7.03 -2.66 -7.15
C ARG A 87 -5.53 -2.84 -7.30
N THR A 88 -4.85 -1.75 -7.60
CA THR A 88 -3.39 -1.73 -7.63
C THR A 88 -2.87 -1.31 -6.27
N ASN A 89 -2.18 -2.22 -5.60
CA ASN A 89 -1.46 -1.97 -4.37
C ASN A 89 0.03 -1.78 -4.67
N MET A 90 0.71 -1.03 -3.81
CA MET A 90 2.14 -0.77 -3.93
C MET A 90 2.83 -0.89 -2.58
N SER A 91 4.00 -1.53 -2.55
CA SER A 91 4.81 -1.68 -1.35
C SER A 91 6.27 -1.30 -1.60
N LEU A 92 6.89 -0.70 -0.59
CA LEU A 92 8.31 -0.38 -0.55
C LEU A 92 9.03 -1.46 0.26
N ILE A 93 10.02 -2.11 -0.33
CA ILE A 93 10.72 -3.25 0.27
C ILE A 93 12.09 -2.80 0.77
N TYR A 94 12.26 -2.88 2.09
CA TYR A 94 13.49 -2.53 2.76
C TYR A 94 14.18 -3.77 3.29
N VAL A 95 15.51 -3.83 3.16
CA VAL A 95 16.30 -4.96 3.68
C VAL A 95 17.54 -4.48 4.40
N SER A 96 17.97 -5.29 5.37
CA SER A 96 19.34 -5.36 5.86
C SER A 96 19.80 -6.83 5.77
N MET A 97 20.98 -7.13 6.33
CA MET A 97 21.43 -8.52 6.45
C MET A 97 20.51 -9.39 7.31
N ASP A 98 19.80 -8.78 8.27
CA ASP A 98 19.14 -9.49 9.36
C ASP A 98 17.60 -9.28 9.35
N GLU A 99 17.09 -8.36 8.53
CA GLU A 99 15.69 -7.94 8.54
C GLU A 99 15.19 -7.58 7.14
N LYS A 100 13.97 -8.03 6.81
CA LYS A 100 13.18 -7.53 5.68
C LYS A 100 11.94 -6.84 6.23
N SER A 101 11.69 -5.61 5.79
CA SER A 101 10.52 -4.82 6.14
C SER A 101 9.77 -4.42 4.87
N VAL A 102 8.45 -4.52 4.92
CA VAL A 102 7.55 -4.12 3.82
C VAL A 102 6.73 -2.94 4.33
N LEU A 103 6.74 -1.84 3.59
CA LEU A 103 5.93 -0.66 3.89
C LEU A 103 4.88 -0.48 2.80
N ASP A 104 3.61 -0.59 3.16
CA ASP A 104 2.50 -0.28 2.25
C ASP A 104 2.52 1.22 1.91
N ILE A 105 2.26 1.54 0.63
CA ILE A 105 2.28 2.93 0.18
C ILE A 105 1.27 3.81 0.93
N ARG A 106 0.13 3.24 1.36
CA ARG A 106 -0.91 3.98 2.10
C ARG A 106 -0.42 4.37 3.49
N ASP A 107 0.36 3.52 4.14
CA ASP A 107 0.98 3.85 5.44
C ASP A 107 2.01 4.97 5.28
N PHE A 108 2.84 4.89 4.25
CA PHE A 108 3.78 5.96 3.89
C PHE A 108 3.06 7.29 3.63
N LEU A 109 2.03 7.28 2.78
CA LEU A 109 1.28 8.49 2.41
C LEU A 109 0.51 9.07 3.60
N THR A 110 -0.02 8.22 4.49
CA THR A 110 -0.66 8.68 5.73
C THR A 110 0.33 9.44 6.60
N GLN A 111 1.54 8.91 6.76
CA GLN A 111 2.59 9.58 7.53
C GLN A 111 3.02 10.90 6.86
N ARG A 112 3.22 10.91 5.53
CA ARG A 112 3.57 12.11 4.77
C ARG A 112 2.49 13.19 4.82
N LYS A 113 1.21 12.82 4.71
CA LYS A 113 0.08 13.76 4.83
C LYS A 113 0.11 14.45 6.20
N LYS A 114 0.29 13.69 7.29
CA LYS A 114 0.42 14.24 8.65
C LYS A 114 1.61 15.20 8.80
N GLU A 115 2.72 14.95 8.11
CA GLU A 115 3.90 15.84 8.14
C GLU A 115 3.72 17.12 7.32
N ILE A 116 2.88 17.11 6.28
CA ILE A 116 2.62 18.26 5.42
C ILE A 116 1.51 19.15 5.98
N ASP A 117 0.51 18.55 6.61
CA ASP A 117 -0.64 19.26 7.19
C ASP A 117 -0.33 19.90 8.56
N GLN A 118 0.87 19.66 9.12
CA GLN A 118 1.41 20.26 10.34
C GLN A 118 2.16 21.56 10.06
#